data_AF-A0A1R3GIB1-F1
#
_entry.id   AF-A0A1R3GIB1-F1
#
_cell.length_a   1.000
_cell.length_b   1.000
_cell.length_c   1.000
_cell.angle_alpha   90.00
_cell.angle_beta   90.00
_cell.angle_gamma   90.00
#
_symmetry.space_group_name_H-M   'P 1'
#
loop_
_entity.id
_entity.type
_entity.pdbx_description
1 polymer ?
#
loop_
_entity_poly.entity_id
_entity_poly.type
_entity_poly.pdbx_seq_one_letter_code
_entity_poly.pdbx_strand_id
1 'polypeptide(L)'
;MLISLKLIVLLRNILACLWICCAVAARNTLNQGEKFNSSDQLVSENGSVTLHFIKQEYGPQMQWDGKDFGYYLAIHYTEFNGSSSSGENLSHPIWLANRQDPIADESGILIIIDATGLKITRNGGNPIQLFSFHSTNNSPTNNNNISLVLQDSGNLVLQQHANNSNITTVLWQSFDYPTDTLLPGMKLLSNFFSYMR
;
A
#
# COMPACT_ATOMS: atom_id res chain seq x y z
N MET A 1 46.48 -1.15 -29.95
CA MET A 1 46.25 -0.51 -28.64
C MET A 1 44.89 0.20 -28.52
N LEU A 2 44.35 0.85 -29.56
CA LEU A 2 43.06 1.57 -29.50
C LEU A 2 41.80 0.69 -29.36
N ILE A 3 41.81 -0.55 -29.85
CA ILE A 3 40.64 -1.46 -29.79
C ILE A 3 40.32 -1.88 -28.34
N SER A 4 41.35 -2.01 -27.51
CA SER A 4 41.21 -2.38 -26.09
C SER A 4 40.48 -1.31 -25.27
N LEU A 5 40.76 -0.03 -25.52
CA LEU A 5 40.17 1.08 -24.75
C LEU A 5 38.66 1.24 -25.01
N LYS A 6 38.22 1.05 -26.27
CA LYS A 6 36.78 1.10 -26.63
C LYS A 6 35.99 -0.03 -25.98
N LEU A 7 36.57 -1.24 -25.93
CA LEU A 7 35.92 -2.40 -25.32
C LEU A 7 35.78 -2.25 -23.79
N ILE A 8 36.78 -1.68 -23.13
CA ILE A 8 36.76 -1.40 -21.69
C ILE A 8 35.68 -0.35 -21.35
N VAL A 9 35.56 0.73 -22.14
CA VAL A 9 34.51 1.74 -21.93
C VAL A 9 33.12 1.17 -22.19
N LEU A 10 32.96 0.32 -23.22
CA LEU A 10 31.69 -0.35 -23.50
C LEU A 10 31.28 -1.29 -22.36
N LEU A 11 32.21 -2.13 -21.88
CA LEU A 11 31.94 -3.01 -20.73
C LEU A 11 31.61 -2.23 -19.46
N ARG A 12 32.28 -1.09 -19.20
CA ARG A 12 32.01 -0.26 -18.03
C ARG A 12 30.63 0.41 -18.10
N ASN A 13 30.19 0.83 -19.28
CA ASN A 13 28.85 1.38 -19.49
C ASN A 13 27.76 0.31 -19.43
N ILE A 14 28.01 -0.90 -19.94
CA ILE A 14 27.08 -2.02 -19.82
C ILE A 14 26.96 -2.47 -18.37
N LEU A 15 28.07 -2.57 -17.61
CA LEU A 15 28.04 -2.83 -16.17
C LEU A 15 27.34 -1.70 -15.40
N ALA A 16 27.56 -0.43 -15.77
CA ALA A 16 26.86 0.70 -15.16
C ALA A 16 25.35 0.65 -15.44
N CYS A 17 24.93 0.31 -16.67
CA CYS A 17 23.52 0.11 -17.01
C CYS A 17 22.90 -1.11 -16.32
N LEU A 18 23.65 -2.21 -16.17
CA LEU A 18 23.22 -3.41 -15.41
C LEU A 18 23.11 -3.13 -13.90
N TRP A 19 23.97 -2.27 -13.34
CA TRP A 19 23.85 -1.80 -11.95
C TRP A 19 22.72 -0.79 -11.74
N ILE A 20 22.41 0.03 -12.75
CA ILE A 20 21.29 0.99 -12.70
C ILE A 20 19.93 0.29 -12.91
N CYS A 21 19.89 -0.86 -13.60
CA CYS A 21 18.64 -1.58 -13.85
C CYS A 21 18.14 -2.49 -12.72
N CYS A 22 18.92 -2.77 -11.66
CA CYS A 22 18.56 -3.81 -10.68
C CYS A 22 18.45 -3.35 -9.22
N ALA A 23 18.39 -2.05 -8.95
CA ALA A 23 18.00 -1.55 -7.63
C ALA A 23 17.02 -0.39 -7.78
N VAL A 24 15.77 -0.69 -8.15
CA VAL A 24 14.68 0.22 -7.77
C VAL A 24 14.68 0.22 -6.25
N ALA A 25 15.07 1.33 -5.63
CA ALA A 25 14.95 1.49 -4.19
C ALA A 25 13.50 1.19 -3.80
N ALA A 26 13.31 0.33 -2.81
CA ALA A 26 12.00 0.03 -2.25
C ALA A 26 11.30 1.35 -1.87
N ARG A 27 10.15 1.62 -2.49
CA ARG A 27 9.36 2.80 -2.18
C ARG A 27 8.42 2.45 -1.04
N ASN A 28 8.59 3.06 0.13
CA ASN A 28 7.70 2.86 1.29
C ASN A 28 6.66 3.98 1.47
N THR A 29 6.72 5.02 0.64
CA THR A 29 5.97 6.27 0.83
C THR A 29 5.18 6.67 -0.42
N LEU A 30 3.93 7.05 -0.23
CA LEU A 30 3.05 7.68 -1.22
C LEU A 30 2.70 9.11 -0.77
N ASN A 31 3.08 10.12 -1.54
CA ASN A 31 2.83 11.52 -1.22
C ASN A 31 1.45 11.98 -1.70
N GLN A 32 0.96 13.08 -1.14
CA GLN A 32 -0.28 13.70 -1.60
C GLN A 32 -0.23 14.05 -3.10
N GLY A 33 -1.31 13.74 -3.82
CA GLY A 33 -1.42 13.95 -5.27
C GLY A 33 -0.74 12.89 -6.13
N GLU A 34 0.14 12.05 -5.57
CA GLU A 34 0.67 10.88 -6.28
C GLU A 34 -0.44 9.83 -6.46
N LYS A 35 -0.35 9.09 -7.57
CA LYS A 35 -1.24 7.97 -7.85
C LYS A 35 -0.50 6.66 -7.58
N PHE A 36 -1.20 5.72 -6.98
CA PHE A 36 -0.72 4.36 -6.78
C PHE A 36 -1.75 3.40 -7.38
N ASN A 37 -1.36 2.68 -8.43
CA ASN A 37 -2.27 1.86 -9.24
C ASN A 37 -2.22 0.37 -8.87
N SER A 38 -3.04 -0.44 -9.52
CA SER A 38 -3.15 -1.89 -9.25
C SER A 38 -1.85 -2.68 -9.44
N SER A 39 -0.92 -2.20 -10.27
CA SER A 39 0.39 -2.83 -10.50
C SER A 39 1.51 -2.29 -9.59
N ASP A 40 1.23 -1.24 -8.83
CA ASP A 40 2.22 -0.65 -7.93
C ASP A 40 2.30 -1.43 -6.61
N GLN A 41 3.46 -1.31 -5.95
CA GLN A 41 3.68 -1.81 -4.60
C GLN A 41 4.42 -0.78 -3.75
N LEU A 42 4.08 -0.71 -2.46
CA LEU A 42 4.97 -0.12 -1.47
C LEU A 42 5.64 -1.24 -0.70
N VAL A 43 6.93 -1.10 -0.44
CA VAL A 43 7.72 -2.06 0.31
C VAL A 43 8.32 -1.30 1.50
N SER A 44 8.22 -1.89 2.70
CA SER A 44 8.75 -1.29 3.93
C SER A 44 10.26 -1.07 3.83
N GLU A 45 10.83 -0.23 4.68
CA GLU A 45 12.23 0.21 4.57
C GLU A 45 13.21 -0.96 4.67
N ASN A 46 12.91 -1.94 5.52
CA ASN A 46 13.70 -3.16 5.66
C ASN A 46 13.34 -4.28 4.65
N GLY A 47 12.33 -4.07 3.80
CA GLY A 47 11.85 -5.06 2.83
C GLY A 47 11.04 -6.22 3.40
N SER A 48 10.58 -6.17 4.66
CA SER A 48 9.85 -7.28 5.29
C SER A 48 8.35 -7.27 5.03
N VAL A 49 7.78 -6.14 4.61
CA VAL A 49 6.34 -5.99 4.40
C VAL A 49 6.05 -5.28 3.08
N THR A 50 5.00 -5.70 2.38
CA THR A 50 4.55 -5.13 1.10
C THR A 50 3.07 -4.76 1.14
N LEU A 51 2.74 -3.55 0.70
CA LEU A 51 1.39 -3.09 0.36
C LEU A 51 1.19 -3.20 -1.15
N HIS A 52 0.17 -3.92 -1.59
CA HIS A 52 -0.17 -4.08 -3.00
C HIS A 52 -1.64 -4.53 -3.18
N PHE A 53 -2.14 -4.51 -4.41
CA PHE A 53 -3.46 -5.06 -4.72
C PHE A 53 -3.40 -6.55 -4.96
N ILE A 54 -4.32 -7.30 -4.35
CA ILE A 54 -4.49 -8.73 -4.58
C ILE A 54 -5.87 -9.03 -5.16
N LYS A 55 -5.93 -10.11 -5.95
CA LYS A 55 -7.18 -10.79 -6.28
C LYS A 55 -7.40 -11.90 -5.26
N GLN A 56 -8.54 -11.89 -4.59
CA GLN A 56 -8.96 -13.00 -3.73
C GLN A 56 -10.16 -13.69 -4.33
N GLU A 57 -10.04 -15.00 -4.55
CA GLU A 57 -11.12 -15.85 -5.04
C GLU A 57 -11.93 -16.40 -3.87
N TYR A 58 -13.24 -16.37 -4.04
CA TYR A 58 -14.25 -16.91 -3.16
C TYR A 58 -14.80 -18.15 -3.85
N GLY A 59 -14.81 -19.31 -3.19
CA GLY A 59 -15.38 -20.50 -3.80
C GLY A 59 -16.81 -20.25 -4.30
N PRO A 60 -17.37 -21.14 -5.14
CA PRO A 60 -18.63 -20.90 -5.88
C PRO A 60 -19.87 -20.60 -5.02
N GLN A 61 -19.78 -20.78 -3.70
CA GLN A 61 -20.84 -20.48 -2.72
C GLN A 61 -20.83 -19.03 -2.23
N MET A 62 -19.76 -18.27 -2.47
CA MET A 62 -19.63 -16.87 -2.06
C MET A 62 -19.41 -16.02 -3.31
N GLN A 63 -20.34 -15.08 -3.54
CA GLN A 63 -20.26 -14.14 -4.66
C GLN A 63 -20.38 -12.71 -4.17
N TRP A 64 -19.62 -11.82 -4.80
CA TRP A 64 -19.72 -10.37 -4.66
C TRP A 64 -19.90 -9.74 -6.03
N ASP A 65 -20.94 -8.92 -6.20
CA ASP A 65 -21.28 -8.30 -7.48
C ASP A 65 -21.37 -9.33 -8.65
N GLY A 66 -21.92 -10.51 -8.34
CA GLY A 66 -22.02 -11.63 -9.29
C GLY A 66 -20.71 -12.31 -9.64
N LYS A 67 -19.60 -11.97 -8.97
CA LYS A 67 -18.28 -12.58 -9.16
C LYS A 67 -17.89 -13.42 -7.96
N ASP A 68 -17.19 -14.51 -8.22
CA ASP A 68 -16.57 -15.39 -7.24
C ASP A 68 -15.16 -14.89 -6.85
N PHE A 69 -14.89 -13.60 -7.01
CA PHE A 69 -13.64 -12.97 -6.60
C PHE A 69 -13.82 -11.48 -6.33
N GLY A 70 -12.84 -10.89 -5.66
CA GLY A 70 -12.73 -9.45 -5.49
C GLY A 70 -11.28 -8.99 -5.39
N TYR A 71 -11.04 -7.73 -5.72
CA TYR A 71 -9.76 -7.06 -5.55
C TYR A 71 -9.70 -6.28 -4.24
N TYR A 72 -8.55 -6.38 -3.57
CA TYR A 72 -8.31 -5.78 -2.26
C TYR A 72 -6.97 -5.11 -2.21
N LEU A 73 -6.90 -3.97 -1.53
CA LEU A 73 -5.65 -3.42 -1.07
C LEU A 73 -5.21 -4.18 0.19
N ALA A 74 -4.04 -4.81 0.13
CA ALA A 74 -3.58 -5.72 1.15
C ALA A 74 -2.14 -5.43 1.60
N ILE A 75 -1.87 -5.74 2.86
CA ILE A 75 -0.51 -5.76 3.43
C ILE A 75 -0.12 -7.20 3.73
N HIS A 76 1.03 -7.63 3.22
CA HIS A 76 1.59 -8.97 3.41
C HIS A 76 3.00 -8.89 3.95
N TYR A 77 3.44 -9.93 4.66
CA TYR A 77 4.88 -10.17 4.79
C TYR A 77 5.45 -10.44 3.41
N THR A 78 6.56 -9.79 3.08
CA THR A 78 7.25 -10.02 1.82
C THR A 78 7.81 -11.45 1.83
N GLU A 79 7.40 -12.28 0.88
CA GLU A 79 7.96 -13.62 0.77
C GLU A 79 9.44 -13.53 0.42
N PHE A 80 10.30 -14.12 1.25
CA PHE A 80 11.70 -14.32 0.88
C PHE A 80 11.75 -15.34 -0.26
N ASN A 81 12.23 -14.90 -1.43
CA ASN A 81 12.49 -15.75 -2.60
C ASN A 81 13.29 -16.99 -2.17
N GLY A 82 12.60 -18.12 -2.08
CA GLY A 82 13.13 -19.37 -1.51
C GLY A 82 12.09 -20.24 -0.79
N SER A 83 10.87 -19.74 -0.55
CA SER A 83 9.88 -20.40 0.33
C SER A 83 8.73 -21.11 -0.39
N SER A 84 8.46 -20.81 -1.67
CA SER A 84 7.30 -21.33 -2.42
C SER A 84 7.72 -22.25 -3.58
N SER A 85 7.86 -23.55 -3.28
CA SER A 85 8.07 -24.60 -4.31
C SER A 85 6.77 -25.06 -5.00
N SER A 86 5.62 -24.75 -4.40
CA SER A 86 4.30 -24.80 -5.02
C SER A 86 3.91 -23.37 -5.35
N GLY A 87 3.61 -23.04 -6.61
CA GLY A 87 3.30 -21.69 -7.08
C GLY A 87 2.01 -21.06 -6.53
N GLU A 88 1.65 -21.36 -5.29
CA GLU A 88 0.57 -20.73 -4.54
C GLU A 88 1.18 -19.78 -3.51
N ASN A 89 1.03 -18.47 -3.73
CA ASN A 89 1.35 -17.42 -2.76
C ASN A 89 0.33 -17.52 -1.61
N LEU A 90 0.68 -18.25 -0.55
CA LEU A 90 -0.20 -18.54 0.60
C LEU A 90 -0.04 -17.55 1.76
N SER A 91 0.67 -16.44 1.61
CA SER A 91 0.76 -15.46 2.69
C SER A 91 -0.62 -14.85 2.93
N HIS A 92 -1.28 -15.25 4.02
CA HIS A 92 -2.53 -14.61 4.46
C HIS A 92 -2.27 -13.11 4.71
N PRO A 93 -3.13 -12.20 4.23
CA PRO A 93 -2.95 -10.77 4.43
C PRO A 93 -2.97 -10.42 5.91
N ILE A 94 -1.99 -9.62 6.33
CA ILE A 94 -1.93 -9.03 7.66
C ILE A 94 -3.07 -8.01 7.82
N TRP A 95 -3.35 -7.27 6.75
CA TRP A 95 -4.38 -6.23 6.73
C TRP A 95 -5.05 -6.12 5.36
N LEU A 96 -6.36 -5.89 5.34
CA LEU A 96 -7.17 -5.64 4.14
C LEU A 96 -7.94 -4.33 4.28
N ALA A 97 -7.71 -3.37 3.37
CA ALA A 97 -8.31 -2.03 3.47
C ALA A 97 -9.82 -2.04 3.24
N ASN A 98 -10.24 -2.73 2.19
CA ASN A 98 -11.61 -2.71 1.67
C ASN A 98 -12.29 -4.08 1.85
N ARG A 99 -12.06 -4.74 2.99
CA ARG A 99 -12.60 -6.08 3.28
C ARG A 99 -14.12 -6.16 3.10
N GLN A 100 -14.85 -5.11 3.47
CA GLN A 100 -16.31 -5.04 3.40
C GLN A 100 -16.85 -4.50 2.05
N ASP A 101 -15.99 -3.92 1.20
CA ASP A 101 -16.35 -3.44 -0.14
C ASP A 101 -15.33 -3.93 -1.18
N PRO A 102 -15.39 -5.23 -1.54
CA PRO A 102 -14.56 -5.81 -2.59
C PRO A 102 -14.70 -5.06 -3.91
N ILE A 103 -13.62 -4.97 -4.70
CA ILE A 103 -13.68 -4.33 -6.02
C ILE A 103 -13.80 -5.41 -7.09
N ALA A 104 -14.81 -5.31 -7.96
CA ALA A 104 -15.10 -6.34 -8.96
C ALA A 104 -14.19 -6.26 -10.21
N ASP A 105 -13.55 -5.11 -10.47
CA ASP A 105 -12.74 -4.86 -11.67
C ASP A 105 -11.43 -4.16 -11.27
N GLU A 106 -10.29 -4.71 -11.69
CA GLU A 106 -8.96 -4.13 -11.47
C GLU A 106 -8.71 -2.86 -12.28
N SER A 107 -9.53 -2.62 -13.31
CA SER A 107 -9.36 -1.50 -14.23
C SER A 107 -9.58 -0.16 -13.52
N GLY A 108 -8.52 0.65 -13.50
CA GLY A 108 -8.57 2.01 -12.95
C GLY A 108 -8.65 2.09 -11.42
N ILE A 109 -8.27 1.01 -10.72
CA ILE A 109 -8.08 1.09 -9.26
C ILE A 109 -6.88 1.98 -8.96
N LEU A 110 -7.07 2.99 -8.10
CA LEU A 110 -6.00 3.87 -7.63
C LEU A 110 -6.16 4.18 -6.14
N ILE A 111 -5.06 4.18 -5.39
CA ILE A 111 -4.99 4.88 -4.11
C ILE A 111 -4.57 6.33 -4.40
N ILE A 112 -5.29 7.26 -3.78
CA ILE A 112 -4.97 8.69 -3.85
C ILE A 112 -5.20 9.34 -2.49
N ILE A 113 -4.33 10.30 -2.18
CA ILE A 113 -4.54 11.28 -1.13
C ILE A 113 -4.82 12.60 -1.84
N ASP A 114 -6.04 13.10 -1.74
CA ASP A 114 -6.45 14.36 -2.36
C ASP A 114 -6.97 15.36 -1.33
N ALA A 115 -7.70 16.40 -1.74
CA ALA A 115 -8.24 17.42 -0.83
C ALA A 115 -9.32 16.88 0.15
N THR A 116 -9.87 15.69 -0.11
CA THR A 116 -10.93 15.08 0.71
C THR A 116 -10.39 14.05 1.70
N GLY A 117 -9.22 13.47 1.43
CA GLY A 117 -8.55 12.50 2.30
C GLY A 117 -7.92 11.34 1.52
N LEU A 118 -7.75 10.21 2.20
CA LEU A 118 -7.23 8.96 1.65
C LEU A 118 -8.38 8.08 1.15
N LYS A 119 -8.32 7.65 -0.11
CA LYS A 119 -9.36 6.81 -0.72
C LYS A 119 -8.81 5.91 -1.81
N ILE A 120 -9.55 4.83 -2.05
CA ILE A 120 -9.38 3.95 -3.22
C ILE A 120 -10.44 4.35 -4.25
N THR A 121 -10.02 4.84 -5.42
CA THR A 121 -10.92 5.09 -6.55
C THR A 121 -10.95 3.87 -7.46
N ARG A 122 -12.09 3.62 -8.10
CA ARG A 122 -12.31 2.51 -9.04
C ARG A 122 -13.14 2.99 -10.22
N ASN A 123 -12.98 2.37 -11.38
CA ASN A 123 -13.81 2.70 -12.53
C ASN A 123 -15.28 2.32 -12.27
N GLY A 124 -16.23 3.14 -12.74
CA GLY A 124 -17.66 2.83 -12.69
C GLY A 124 -18.30 2.77 -11.29
N GLY A 125 -17.60 3.16 -10.22
CA GLY A 125 -18.11 3.09 -8.85
C GLY A 125 -17.72 4.27 -7.97
N ASN A 126 -18.39 4.40 -6.83
CA ASN A 126 -18.00 5.39 -5.81
C ASN A 126 -16.63 5.04 -5.21
N PRO A 127 -15.79 6.05 -4.89
CA PRO A 127 -14.56 5.82 -4.15
C PRO A 127 -14.82 5.19 -2.78
N ILE A 128 -13.93 4.30 -2.35
CA ILE A 128 -13.90 3.74 -1.00
C ILE A 128 -13.08 4.68 -0.14
N GLN A 129 -13.74 5.41 0.77
CA GLN A 129 -13.09 6.35 1.67
C GLN A 129 -12.44 5.60 2.84
N LEU A 130 -11.10 5.66 2.96
CA LEU A 130 -10.38 5.07 4.10
C LEU A 130 -10.23 6.07 5.25
N PHE A 131 -10.05 7.35 4.91
CA PHE A 131 -9.98 8.43 5.89
C PHE A 131 -10.42 9.76 5.26
N SER A 132 -11.24 10.53 5.97
CA SER A 132 -11.72 11.85 5.53
C SER A 132 -11.19 12.96 6.43
N PHE A 133 -10.68 14.05 5.84
CA PHE A 133 -10.22 15.21 6.62
C PHE A 133 -11.36 15.88 7.39
N HIS A 134 -12.60 15.80 6.91
CA HIS A 134 -13.77 16.32 7.62
C HIS A 134 -14.07 15.56 8.93
N SER A 135 -13.53 14.35 9.08
CA SER A 135 -13.62 13.60 10.34
C SER A 135 -12.71 14.16 11.44
N THR A 136 -11.86 15.13 11.11
CA THR A 136 -10.94 15.77 12.05
C THR A 136 -11.22 17.27 12.12
N ASN A 137 -11.15 17.86 13.31
CA ASN A 137 -11.25 19.32 13.48
C ASN A 137 -10.07 20.09 12.81
N ASN A 138 -9.12 19.37 12.23
CA ASN A 138 -7.92 19.87 11.60
C ASN A 138 -7.97 19.53 10.10
N SER A 139 -8.82 20.24 9.35
CA SER A 139 -8.75 20.17 7.89
C SER A 139 -7.37 20.68 7.43
N PRO A 140 -6.58 19.91 6.70
CA PRO A 140 -5.27 20.36 6.25
C PRO A 140 -5.43 21.59 5.36
N THR A 141 -4.76 22.67 5.73
CA THR A 141 -4.73 23.91 4.96
C THR A 141 -3.75 23.75 3.80
N ASN A 142 -4.21 23.24 2.64
CA ASN A 142 -3.54 23.31 1.32
C ASN A 142 -2.00 23.18 1.27
N ASN A 143 -1.38 22.44 2.19
CA ASN A 143 0.06 22.34 2.31
C ASN A 143 0.46 20.88 2.02
N ASN A 144 1.26 20.73 0.98
CA ASN A 144 1.74 19.50 0.32
C ASN A 144 2.61 18.57 1.20
N ASN A 145 2.25 18.38 2.47
CA ASN A 145 3.07 17.68 3.45
C ASN A 145 2.34 16.47 4.05
N ILE A 146 1.44 15.85 3.28
CA ILE A 146 0.78 14.62 3.69
C ILE A 146 1.37 13.45 2.91
N SER A 147 1.71 12.40 3.64
CA SER A 147 2.21 11.17 3.07
C SER A 147 1.58 9.95 3.75
N LEU A 148 1.49 8.88 2.99
CA LEU A 148 1.11 7.55 3.44
C LEU A 148 2.38 6.69 3.46
N VAL A 149 2.77 6.21 4.64
CA VAL A 149 4.02 5.50 4.87
C VAL A 149 3.75 4.09 5.36
N LEU A 150 4.32 3.10 4.67
CA LEU A 150 4.34 1.72 5.11
C LEU A 150 5.54 1.48 6.03
N GLN A 151 5.28 1.17 7.29
CA GLN A 151 6.31 0.88 8.29
C GLN A 151 6.67 -0.61 8.30
N ASP A 152 7.88 -0.93 8.78
CA ASP A 152 8.37 -2.31 8.93
C ASP A 152 7.50 -3.17 9.87
N SER A 153 6.76 -2.53 10.77
CA SER A 153 5.77 -3.19 11.63
C SER A 153 4.54 -3.72 10.87
N GLY A 154 4.36 -3.30 9.61
CA GLY A 154 3.14 -3.49 8.85
C GLY A 154 2.05 -2.46 9.11
N ASN A 155 2.34 -1.43 9.91
CA ASN A 155 1.45 -0.29 10.08
C ASN A 155 1.53 0.64 8.86
N LEU A 156 0.38 0.95 8.28
CA LEU A 156 0.25 1.91 7.19
C LEU A 156 -0.28 3.21 7.77
N VAL A 157 0.54 4.26 7.73
CA VAL A 157 0.28 5.50 8.49
C VAL A 157 0.12 6.67 7.53
N LEU A 158 -1.04 7.33 7.60
CA LEU A 158 -1.25 8.63 6.98
C LEU A 158 -0.79 9.71 7.96
N GLN A 159 0.20 10.49 7.57
CA GLN A 159 0.81 11.49 8.44
C GLN A 159 0.96 12.83 7.76
N GLN A 160 0.91 13.90 8.55
CA GLN A 160 1.14 15.27 8.11
C GLN A 160 2.42 15.81 8.74
N HIS A 161 3.31 16.35 7.93
CA HIS A 161 4.53 17.02 8.38
C HIS A 161 4.28 18.53 8.55
N ALA A 162 4.61 19.05 9.73
CA ALA A 162 4.53 20.48 9.96
C ALA A 162 5.61 21.22 9.17
N ASN A 163 5.24 22.34 8.53
CA ASN A 163 6.21 23.18 7.82
C ASN A 163 7.33 23.62 8.78
N ASN A 164 8.59 23.46 8.35
CA ASN A 164 9.78 23.93 9.07
C ASN A 164 10.00 23.30 10.47
N SER A 165 9.49 22.10 10.72
CA SER A 165 9.82 21.33 11.92
C SER A 165 9.80 19.83 11.65
N ASN A 166 10.47 19.04 12.48
CA ASN A 166 10.43 17.57 12.40
C ASN A 166 9.17 17.00 13.08
N ILE A 167 8.15 17.82 13.34
CA ILE A 167 6.91 17.39 13.98
C ILE A 167 6.03 16.71 12.93
N THR A 168 5.64 15.49 13.23
CA THR A 168 4.78 14.65 12.39
C THR A 168 3.52 14.31 13.16
N THR A 169 2.36 14.62 12.59
CA THR A 169 1.05 14.31 13.17
C THR A 169 0.46 13.10 12.45
N VAL A 170 0.14 12.04 13.19
CA VAL A 170 -0.60 10.89 12.65
C VAL A 170 -2.06 11.27 12.48
N LEU A 171 -2.56 11.19 11.25
CA LEU A 171 -3.95 11.48 10.90
C LEU A 171 -4.82 10.21 10.90
N TRP A 172 -4.25 9.10 10.45
CA TRP A 172 -4.90 7.79 10.37
C TRP A 172 -3.84 6.69 10.32
N GLN A 173 -4.16 5.49 10.80
CA GLN A 173 -3.29 4.33 10.70
C GLN A 173 -4.07 3.02 10.59
N SER A 174 -3.54 2.05 9.85
CA SER A 174 -4.21 0.74 9.64
C SER A 174 -4.36 -0.06 10.94
N PHE A 175 -3.45 0.10 11.90
CA PHE A 175 -3.48 -0.61 13.18
C PHE A 175 -4.67 -0.27 14.09
N ASP A 176 -5.38 0.84 13.81
CA ASP A 176 -6.63 1.18 14.50
C ASP A 176 -7.86 0.44 13.90
N TYR A 177 -7.67 -0.24 12.77
CA TYR A 177 -8.69 -0.98 12.02
C TYR A 177 -8.19 -2.39 11.65
N PRO A 178 -7.95 -3.27 12.64
CA PRO A 178 -7.43 -4.62 12.38
C PRO A 178 -8.42 -5.49 11.58
N THR A 179 -7.89 -6.47 10.84
CA THR A 179 -8.68 -7.47 10.12
C THR A 179 -8.55 -8.85 10.78
N ASP A 180 -8.18 -9.89 10.04
CA ASP A 180 -8.09 -11.28 10.57
C ASP A 180 -6.77 -11.58 11.29
N THR A 181 -5.77 -10.70 11.17
CA THR A 181 -4.47 -10.83 11.84
C THR A 181 -4.29 -9.70 12.85
N LEU A 182 -3.77 -10.05 14.03
CA LEU A 182 -3.45 -9.09 15.10
C LEU A 182 -1.94 -9.04 15.30
N LEU A 183 -1.32 -7.93 14.91
CA LEU A 183 0.08 -7.65 15.18
C LEU A 183 0.27 -6.90 16.51
N PRO A 184 1.44 -7.03 17.16
CA PRO A 184 1.80 -6.18 18.29
C PRO A 184 1.62 -4.70 17.96
N GLY A 185 0.86 -3.98 18.78
CA GLY A 185 0.54 -2.55 18.58
C GLY A 185 -0.82 -2.29 17.91
N MET A 186 -1.49 -3.30 17.36
CA MET A 186 -2.87 -3.15 16.89
C MET A 186 -3.85 -2.98 18.06
N LYS A 187 -4.87 -2.14 17.87
CA LYS A 187 -5.89 -1.88 18.89
C LYS A 187 -7.13 -2.73 18.63
N LEU A 188 -7.45 -3.61 19.57
CA LEU A 188 -8.66 -4.45 19.53
C LEU A 188 -9.96 -3.72 19.92
N LEU A 189 -9.86 -2.51 20.47
CA LEU A 189 -10.91 -1.91 21.30
C LEU A 189 -11.89 -0.97 20.58
N SER A 190 -11.75 -0.71 19.28
CA SER A 190 -12.70 0.19 18.57
C SER A 190 -14.02 -0.51 18.18
N ASN A 191 -13.96 -1.78 17.79
CA ASN A 191 -15.14 -2.51 17.29
C ASN A 191 -16.07 -3.06 18.39
N PHE A 192 -15.61 -3.17 19.64
CA PHE A 192 -16.44 -3.70 20.73
C PHE A 192 -17.49 -2.70 21.24
N PHE A 193 -17.29 -1.39 21.04
CA PHE A 193 -18.21 -0.35 21.52
C PHE A 193 -19.25 0.10 20.48
N SER A 194 -19.04 -0.16 19.18
CA SER A 194 -20.02 0.19 18.13
C SER A 194 -21.23 -0.75 18.09
N TYR A 195 -21.14 -1.95 18.68
CA TYR A 195 -22.21 -2.95 18.70
C TYR A 195 -23.14 -2.86 19.93
N MET A 196 -22.90 -1.90 20.83
CA MET A 196 -23.67 -1.71 22.08
C MET A 196 -24.48 -0.41 22.09
N ARG A 197 -24.85 0.14 20.93
CA ARG A 197 -25.73 1.31 20.84
C ARG A 197 -26.87 1.13 19.87
#